data_AF-A0A8T4T353-F1
#
_entry.id   AF-A0A8T4T353-F1
#
_cell.length_a   1.000
_cell.length_b   1.000
_cell.length_c   1.000
_cell.angle_alpha   90.00
_cell.angle_beta   90.00
_cell.angle_gamma   90.00
#
_symmetry.space_group_name_H-M   'P 1'
#
loop_
_entity.id
_entity.type
_entity.pdbx_description
1 polymer ?
#
loop_
_entity_poly.entity_id
_entity_poly.type
_entity_poly.pdbx_seq_one_letter_code
_entity_poly.pdbx_strand_id
1 'polypeptide(L)'
;MKKAQVHMGETVIVIFIFVVMLGLFLIYYTQFRSEGIKQEAKETKTEASTALLSVLASVPEIKCSEKAKEEQCIDTVKVLALGNIVNQNINYYRSVFGARDITLEILYPKPSQKGECNQNTYKNINYPSNCNEYTIFSSATKTQNKNIISTPVSIYFPETDTFGIGKLIITTYTR
;
A
#
# COMPACT_ATOMS: atom_id res chain seq x y z
N MET A 1 65.57 28.04 25.04
CA MET A 1 64.58 27.01 25.45
C MET A 1 63.12 27.47 25.35
N LYS A 2 62.77 28.75 25.61
CA LYS A 2 61.37 29.22 25.56
C LYS A 2 60.70 29.20 24.16
N LYS A 3 61.44 29.35 23.06
CA LYS A 3 60.86 29.33 21.68
C LYS A 3 60.32 27.97 21.23
N ALA A 4 60.89 26.86 21.72
CA ALA A 4 60.45 25.52 21.34
C ALA A 4 59.10 25.14 22.00
N GLN A 5 58.86 25.62 23.23
CA GLN A 5 57.60 25.38 23.95
C GLN A 5 56.43 26.15 23.33
N VAL A 6 56.67 27.34 22.76
CA VAL A 6 55.63 28.13 22.09
C VAL A 6 55.17 27.44 20.79
N HIS A 7 56.09 26.88 20.00
CA HIS A 7 55.72 26.15 18.78
C HIS A 7 54.97 24.84 19.05
N MET A 8 55.26 24.15 20.15
CA MET A 8 54.48 22.97 20.56
C MET A 8 53.05 23.34 20.98
N GLY A 9 52.84 24.50 21.62
CA GLY A 9 51.50 24.98 21.97
C GLY A 9 50.64 25.35 20.74
N GLU A 10 51.27 25.97 19.75
CA GLU A 10 50.62 26.37 18.49
C GLU A 10 50.10 25.16 17.70
N THR A 11 50.89 24.08 17.61
CA THR A 11 50.48 22.84 16.95
C THR A 11 49.36 22.11 17.69
N VAL A 12 49.37 22.12 19.03
CA VAL A 12 48.29 21.53 19.85
C VAL A 12 46.95 22.24 19.63
N ILE A 13 46.95 23.57 19.51
CA ILE A 13 45.73 24.35 19.25
C ILE A 13 45.15 24.03 17.87
N VAL A 14 45.99 23.90 16.84
CA VAL A 14 45.53 23.56 15.49
C VAL A 14 44.90 22.15 15.46
N ILE A 15 45.54 21.18 16.11
CA ILE A 15 45.00 19.81 16.21
C ILE A 15 43.68 19.81 16.98
N PHE A 16 43.57 20.59 18.05
CA PHE A 16 42.34 20.68 18.84
C PHE A 16 41.17 21.23 18.03
N ILE A 17 41.37 22.32 17.28
CA ILE A 17 40.35 22.89 16.40
C ILE A 17 39.90 21.87 15.35
N PHE A 18 40.86 21.13 14.76
CA PHE A 18 40.55 20.10 13.78
C PHE A 18 39.68 18.98 14.35
N VAL A 19 39.99 18.49 15.56
CA VAL A 19 39.20 17.44 16.24
C VAL A 19 37.78 17.93 16.54
N VAL A 20 37.61 19.17 17.00
CA VAL A 20 36.29 19.75 17.27
C VAL A 20 35.47 19.85 15.98
N MET A 21 36.09 20.31 14.89
CA MET A 21 35.43 20.42 13.60
C MET A 21 35.00 19.04 13.05
N LEU A 22 35.85 18.03 13.21
CA LEU A 22 35.55 16.66 12.79
C LEU A 22 34.42 16.05 13.63
N GLY A 23 34.37 16.36 14.93
CA GLY A 23 33.27 15.98 15.82
C GLY A 23 31.92 16.56 15.37
N LEU A 24 31.88 17.86 15.04
CA LEU A 24 30.68 18.51 14.52
C LEU A 24 30.24 17.91 13.18
N PHE A 25 31.19 17.60 12.29
CA PHE A 25 30.91 16.96 11.01
C PHE A 25 30.26 15.58 11.19
N LEU A 26 30.77 14.75 12.11
CA LEU A 26 30.19 13.44 12.39
C LEU A 26 28.78 13.54 12.96
N ILE A 27 28.53 14.49 13.87
CA ILE A 27 27.18 14.71 14.44
C ILE A 27 26.19 15.08 13.32
N TYR A 28 26.53 16.07 12.49
CA TYR A 28 25.69 16.47 11.37
C TYR A 28 25.47 15.34 10.36
N TYR A 29 26.52 14.58 10.04
CA TYR A 29 26.46 13.48 9.10
C TYR A 29 25.51 12.37 9.55
N THR A 30 25.54 12.02 10.84
CA THR A 30 24.64 11.00 11.40
C THR A 30 23.18 11.45 11.42
N GLN A 31 22.93 12.73 11.73
CA GLN A 31 21.58 13.29 11.73
C GLN A 31 20.99 13.31 10.30
N PHE A 32 21.76 13.76 9.30
CA PHE A 32 21.32 13.82 7.91
C PHE A 32 21.05 12.42 7.31
N ARG A 33 21.88 11.41 7.61
CA ARG A 33 21.64 10.03 7.17
C ARG A 33 20.36 9.43 7.74
N SER A 34 19.98 9.81 8.96
CA SER A 34 18.80 9.24 9.63
C SER A 34 17.47 9.61 8.95
N GLU A 35 17.42 10.75 8.27
CA GLU A 35 16.25 11.22 7.53
C GLU A 35 16.14 10.50 6.17
N GLY A 36 17.26 10.35 5.46
CA GLY A 36 17.32 9.63 4.18
C GLY A 36 16.89 8.16 4.29
N ILE A 37 17.37 7.44 5.32
CA ILE A 37 17.03 6.01 5.52
C ILE A 37 15.53 5.81 5.78
N LYS A 38 14.88 6.72 6.51
CA LYS A 38 13.43 6.65 6.76
C LYS A 38 12.64 6.91 5.49
N GLN A 39 13.12 7.81 4.64
CA GLN A 39 12.47 8.14 3.38
C GLN A 39 12.63 7.00 2.35
N GLU A 40 13.83 6.48 2.18
CA GLU A 40 14.11 5.36 1.26
C GLU A 40 13.35 4.08 1.66
N ALA A 41 13.24 3.81 2.98
CA ALA A 41 12.42 2.71 3.48
C ALA A 41 10.91 2.92 3.25
N LYS A 42 10.44 4.17 3.19
CA LYS A 42 9.03 4.49 2.88
C LYS A 42 8.77 4.39 1.37
N GLU A 43 9.69 4.85 0.55
CA GLU A 43 9.61 4.77 -0.92
C GLU A 43 9.62 3.31 -1.37
N THR A 44 10.55 2.49 -0.88
CA THR A 44 10.62 1.04 -1.17
C THR A 44 9.32 0.31 -0.79
N LYS A 45 8.72 0.67 0.35
CA LYS A 45 7.43 0.08 0.78
C LYS A 45 6.27 0.49 -0.12
N THR A 46 6.33 1.68 -0.68
CA THR A 46 5.30 2.21 -1.59
C THR A 46 5.40 1.50 -2.93
N GLU A 47 6.61 1.37 -3.48
CA GLU A 47 6.87 0.64 -4.73
C GLU A 47 6.48 -0.85 -4.65
N ALA A 48 6.82 -1.54 -3.56
CA ALA A 48 6.41 -2.92 -3.37
C ALA A 48 4.88 -3.08 -3.29
N SER A 49 4.19 -2.07 -2.78
CA SER A 49 2.73 -2.08 -2.66
C SER A 49 2.04 -1.71 -3.98
N THR A 50 2.63 -0.83 -4.80
CA THR A 50 2.13 -0.55 -6.16
C THR A 50 2.37 -1.72 -7.10
N ALA A 51 3.54 -2.37 -7.03
CA ALA A 51 3.80 -3.60 -7.77
C ALA A 51 2.79 -4.70 -7.41
N LEU A 52 2.47 -4.84 -6.12
CA LEU A 52 1.47 -5.81 -5.67
C LEU A 52 0.06 -5.44 -6.14
N LEU A 53 -0.31 -4.16 -6.20
CA LEU A 53 -1.57 -3.71 -6.79
C LEU A 53 -1.69 -4.11 -8.26
N SER A 54 -0.63 -3.87 -9.04
CA SER A 54 -0.58 -4.22 -10.46
C SER A 54 -0.68 -5.73 -10.68
N VAL A 55 0.02 -6.52 -9.86
CA VAL A 55 -0.07 -7.99 -9.91
C VAL A 55 -1.46 -8.44 -9.50
N LEU A 56 -2.03 -7.90 -8.42
CA LEU A 56 -3.35 -8.28 -7.94
C LEU A 56 -4.42 -8.02 -9.01
N ALA A 57 -4.40 -6.86 -9.66
CA ALA A 57 -5.33 -6.55 -10.76
C ALA A 57 -5.20 -7.50 -11.97
N SER A 58 -4.10 -8.25 -12.07
CA SER A 58 -3.83 -9.19 -13.17
C SER A 58 -4.11 -10.66 -12.82
N VAL A 59 -4.42 -11.00 -11.57
CA VAL A 59 -4.61 -12.40 -11.17
C VAL A 59 -5.91 -12.97 -11.76
N PRO A 60 -5.91 -14.21 -12.28
CA PRO A 60 -7.08 -14.79 -12.95
C PRO A 60 -8.33 -14.89 -12.06
N GLU A 61 -8.13 -14.91 -10.74
CA GLU A 61 -9.18 -14.98 -9.71
C GLU A 61 -10.02 -13.71 -9.60
N ILE A 62 -9.53 -12.56 -10.08
CA ILE A 62 -10.31 -11.32 -10.11
C ILE A 62 -10.38 -10.69 -11.50
N LYS A 63 -9.48 -11.07 -12.40
CA LYS A 63 -9.45 -10.59 -13.79
C LYS A 63 -10.75 -10.90 -14.51
N CYS A 64 -11.20 -9.97 -15.35
CA CYS A 64 -12.40 -10.19 -16.16
C CYS A 64 -12.35 -11.45 -17.04
N SER A 65 -13.51 -12.08 -17.19
CA SER A 65 -13.71 -13.19 -18.14
C SER A 65 -13.45 -12.70 -19.58
N GLU A 66 -13.11 -13.61 -20.50
CA GLU A 66 -12.64 -13.32 -21.88
C GLU A 66 -13.56 -12.38 -22.70
N LYS A 67 -14.81 -12.18 -22.27
CA LYS A 67 -15.74 -11.22 -22.85
C LYS A 67 -15.35 -9.75 -22.61
N ALA A 68 -14.53 -9.47 -21.60
CA ALA A 68 -14.05 -8.12 -21.30
C ALA A 68 -12.69 -7.86 -21.96
N LYS A 69 -12.63 -6.83 -22.81
CA LYS A 69 -11.45 -6.48 -23.62
C LYS A 69 -10.47 -5.52 -22.93
N GLU A 70 -10.70 -5.15 -21.67
CA GLU A 70 -9.95 -4.09 -21.00
C GLU A 70 -8.78 -4.60 -20.15
N GLU A 71 -7.63 -3.93 -20.28
CA GLU A 71 -6.49 -4.08 -19.38
C GLU A 71 -6.90 -3.57 -17.97
N GLN A 72 -6.52 -4.30 -16.91
CA GLN A 72 -6.87 -3.96 -15.51
C GLN A 72 -8.38 -3.95 -15.19
N CYS A 73 -9.12 -4.90 -15.79
CA CYS A 73 -10.53 -5.14 -15.51
C CYS A 73 -10.74 -6.16 -14.39
N ILE A 74 -11.61 -5.83 -13.44
CA ILE A 74 -12.00 -6.67 -12.31
C ILE A 74 -13.45 -7.12 -12.43
N ASP A 75 -13.70 -8.42 -12.34
CA ASP A 75 -15.03 -9.03 -12.40
C ASP A 75 -15.66 -9.10 -11.00
N THR A 76 -16.80 -8.45 -10.81
CA THR A 76 -17.48 -8.40 -9.52
C THR A 76 -17.94 -9.77 -9.01
N VAL A 77 -18.31 -10.69 -9.90
CA VAL A 77 -18.76 -12.04 -9.53
C VAL A 77 -17.59 -12.85 -9.05
N LYS A 78 -16.44 -12.73 -9.72
CA LYS A 78 -15.22 -13.41 -9.29
C LYS A 78 -14.69 -12.86 -7.97
N VAL A 79 -14.73 -11.53 -7.78
CA VAL A 79 -14.39 -10.91 -6.49
C VAL A 79 -15.28 -11.43 -5.36
N LEU A 80 -16.58 -11.53 -5.62
CA LEU A 80 -17.54 -12.07 -4.65
C LEU A 80 -17.26 -13.56 -4.34
N ALA A 81 -16.93 -14.36 -5.35
CA ALA A 81 -16.56 -15.76 -5.18
C ALA A 81 -15.27 -15.90 -4.37
N LEU A 82 -14.26 -15.08 -4.68
CA LEU A 82 -12.97 -15.04 -3.98
C LEU A 82 -13.16 -14.72 -2.50
N GLY A 83 -14.04 -13.78 -2.13
CA GLY A 83 -14.32 -13.46 -0.74
C GLY A 83 -14.71 -14.69 0.09
N ASN A 84 -15.46 -15.65 -0.48
CA ASN A 84 -15.82 -16.88 0.21
C ASN A 84 -14.62 -17.83 0.37
N ILE A 85 -13.79 -17.95 -0.66
CA ILE A 85 -12.58 -18.80 -0.65
C ILE A 85 -11.56 -18.26 0.35
N VAL A 86 -11.41 -16.93 0.40
CA VAL A 86 -10.53 -16.23 1.35
C VAL A 86 -10.99 -16.49 2.79
N ASN A 87 -12.30 -16.41 3.05
CA ASN A 87 -12.85 -16.70 4.37
C ASN A 87 -12.63 -18.16 4.80
N GLN A 88 -12.72 -19.11 3.86
CA GLN A 88 -12.46 -20.54 4.13
C GLN A 88 -10.96 -20.83 4.36
N ASN A 89 -10.07 -20.11 3.67
CA ASN A 89 -8.62 -20.35 3.71
C ASN A 89 -7.86 -19.15 4.32
N ILE A 90 -8.41 -18.54 5.36
CA ILE A 90 -7.89 -17.27 5.91
C ILE A 90 -6.42 -17.34 6.31
N ASN A 91 -5.94 -18.49 6.78
CA ASN A 91 -4.54 -18.67 7.19
C ASN A 91 -3.58 -18.62 5.99
N TYR A 92 -3.96 -19.21 4.86
CA TYR A 92 -3.18 -19.17 3.63
C TYR A 92 -3.07 -17.73 3.13
N TYR A 93 -4.21 -17.05 2.95
CA TYR A 93 -4.22 -15.68 2.45
C TYR A 93 -3.58 -14.68 3.43
N ARG A 94 -3.62 -14.95 4.74
CA ARG A 94 -2.87 -14.18 5.74
C ARG A 94 -1.36 -14.33 5.58
N SER A 95 -0.86 -15.51 5.20
CA SER A 95 0.57 -15.70 4.91
C SER A 95 1.02 -14.97 3.63
N VAL A 96 0.12 -14.84 2.64
CA VAL A 96 0.41 -14.19 1.36
C VAL A 96 0.28 -12.67 1.44
N PHE A 97 -0.82 -12.16 2.00
CA PHE A 97 -1.13 -10.72 2.04
C PHE A 97 -0.66 -10.02 3.32
N GLY A 98 -0.39 -10.76 4.39
CA GLY A 98 0.12 -10.22 5.65
C GLY A 98 -0.86 -9.28 6.34
N ALA A 99 -0.34 -8.22 6.97
CA ALA A 99 -1.12 -7.21 7.69
C ALA A 99 -1.63 -6.10 6.75
N ARG A 100 -2.40 -6.49 5.72
CA ARG A 100 -2.98 -5.57 4.73
C ARG A 100 -4.50 -5.77 4.65
N ASP A 101 -5.25 -4.70 4.40
CA ASP A 101 -6.63 -4.78 3.94
C ASP A 101 -6.66 -4.46 2.45
N ILE A 102 -7.42 -5.24 1.69
CA ILE A 102 -7.60 -5.09 0.25
C ILE A 102 -9.10 -4.88 0.01
N THR A 103 -9.45 -3.70 -0.49
CA THR A 103 -10.85 -3.33 -0.79
C THR A 103 -10.99 -2.78 -2.20
N LEU A 104 -12.12 -3.05 -2.82
CA LEU A 104 -12.49 -2.53 -4.13
C LEU A 104 -13.69 -1.60 -3.96
N GLU A 105 -13.52 -0.32 -4.28
CA GLU A 105 -14.58 0.68 -4.18
C GLU A 105 -15.10 1.04 -5.58
N ILE A 106 -16.42 0.95 -5.77
CA ILE A 106 -17.11 1.40 -6.99
C ILE A 106 -17.26 2.93 -6.92
N LEU A 107 -16.70 3.63 -7.91
CA LEU A 107 -16.86 5.07 -8.08
C LEU A 107 -17.98 5.40 -9.09
N TYR A 108 -18.15 4.56 -10.11
CA TYR A 108 -19.15 4.70 -11.15
C TYR A 108 -19.66 3.33 -11.64
N PRO A 109 -20.97 3.14 -11.91
CA PRO A 109 -22.05 4.10 -11.70
C PRO A 109 -22.21 4.45 -10.22
N LYS A 110 -22.62 5.69 -9.93
CA LYS A 110 -22.69 6.18 -8.55
C LYS A 110 -23.72 5.33 -7.77
N PRO A 111 -23.30 4.62 -6.72
CA PRO A 111 -24.21 3.73 -6.00
C PRO A 111 -25.23 4.55 -5.22
N SER A 112 -26.46 4.04 -5.18
CA SER A 112 -27.58 4.67 -4.47
C SER A 112 -27.50 4.44 -2.96
N GLN A 113 -26.79 3.40 -2.54
CA GLN A 113 -26.57 3.06 -1.13
C GLN A 113 -25.08 2.80 -0.87
N LYS A 114 -24.60 3.28 0.28
CA LYS A 114 -23.27 2.92 0.79
C LYS A 114 -23.40 1.65 1.63
N GLY A 115 -22.69 0.60 1.25
CA GLY A 115 -22.68 -0.69 1.91
C GLY A 115 -21.73 -1.68 1.24
N GLU A 116 -21.39 -2.73 2.00
CA GLU A 116 -20.55 -3.83 1.53
C GLU A 116 -21.31 -4.72 0.54
N CYS A 117 -20.70 -4.97 -0.61
CA CYS A 117 -21.17 -5.87 -1.63
C CYS A 117 -20.87 -7.33 -1.23
N ASN A 118 -21.90 -8.02 -0.74
CA ASN A 118 -21.89 -9.45 -0.41
C ASN A 118 -22.87 -10.25 -1.29
N GLN A 119 -23.01 -11.55 -1.01
CA GLN A 119 -23.88 -12.43 -1.80
C GLN A 119 -25.36 -12.04 -1.73
N ASN A 120 -25.80 -11.46 -0.62
CA ASN A 120 -27.20 -11.05 -0.45
C ASN A 120 -27.50 -9.79 -1.25
N THR A 121 -26.58 -8.82 -1.26
CA THR A 121 -26.71 -7.63 -2.10
C THR A 121 -26.60 -7.97 -3.58
N TYR A 122 -25.77 -8.95 -3.94
CA TYR A 122 -25.66 -9.41 -5.33
C TYR A 122 -26.98 -9.99 -5.86
N LYS A 123 -27.69 -10.76 -5.05
CA LYS A 123 -29.00 -11.37 -5.41
C LYS A 123 -30.17 -10.39 -5.46
N ASN A 124 -29.94 -9.12 -5.14
CA ASN A 124 -30.99 -8.10 -5.13
C ASN A 124 -31.24 -7.56 -6.55
N ILE A 125 -32.50 -7.26 -6.87
CA ILE A 125 -32.93 -6.71 -8.16
C ILE A 125 -32.25 -5.36 -8.47
N ASN A 126 -31.83 -4.62 -7.45
CA ASN A 126 -31.20 -3.30 -7.60
C ASN A 126 -29.67 -3.33 -7.84
N TYR A 127 -29.09 -4.51 -8.07
CA TYR A 127 -27.68 -4.64 -8.45
C TYR A 127 -27.40 -3.99 -9.82
N PRO A 128 -26.26 -3.30 -10.03
CA PRO A 128 -25.13 -3.08 -9.12
C PRO A 128 -25.23 -1.81 -8.24
N SER A 129 -26.35 -1.09 -8.25
CA SER A 129 -26.48 0.23 -7.61
C SER A 129 -26.71 0.21 -6.09
N ASN A 130 -26.83 -0.98 -5.49
CA ASN A 130 -27.22 -1.17 -4.08
C ASN A 130 -26.05 -1.37 -3.12
N CYS A 131 -24.81 -1.35 -3.60
CA CYS A 131 -23.61 -1.46 -2.77
C CYS A 131 -22.44 -0.71 -3.44
N ASN A 132 -21.38 -0.42 -2.69
CA ASN A 132 -20.27 0.39 -3.18
C ASN A 132 -18.88 -0.16 -2.91
N GLU A 133 -18.74 -1.16 -2.03
CA GLU A 133 -17.42 -1.65 -1.60
C GLU A 133 -17.39 -3.17 -1.51
N TYR A 134 -16.38 -3.82 -2.11
CA TYR A 134 -16.09 -5.23 -1.90
C TYR A 134 -14.86 -5.38 -1.01
N THR A 135 -14.99 -6.11 0.09
CA THR A 135 -13.85 -6.52 0.91
C THR A 135 -13.26 -7.81 0.33
N ILE A 136 -12.07 -7.73 -0.27
CA ILE A 136 -11.37 -8.91 -0.82
C ILE A 136 -10.66 -9.66 0.31
N PHE A 137 -9.96 -8.91 1.16
CA PHE A 137 -9.24 -9.45 2.30
C PHE A 137 -9.17 -8.40 3.41
N SER A 138 -9.42 -8.81 4.65
CA SER A 138 -9.16 -7.96 5.81
C SER A 138 -8.26 -8.67 6.82
N SER A 139 -7.22 -7.96 7.23
CA SER A 139 -6.31 -8.37 8.29
C SER A 139 -6.95 -8.13 9.66
N ALA A 140 -6.81 -9.12 10.55
CA ALA A 140 -7.24 -9.00 11.94
C ALA A 140 -6.35 -8.04 12.74
N THR A 141 -5.09 -7.85 12.34
CA THR A 141 -4.15 -6.94 13.01
C THR A 141 -4.27 -5.55 12.41
N LYS A 142 -5.07 -4.70 13.05
CA LYS A 142 -5.21 -3.27 12.72
C LYS A 142 -4.36 -2.45 13.68
N THR A 143 -3.33 -1.78 13.16
CA THR A 143 -2.50 -0.83 13.93
C THR A 143 -2.91 0.62 13.65
N GLN A 144 -2.42 1.58 14.45
CA GLN A 144 -2.73 3.00 14.26
C GLN A 144 -2.05 3.61 13.01
N ASN A 145 -0.86 3.11 12.65
CA ASN A 145 -0.13 3.61 11.48
C ASN A 145 -0.60 2.90 10.20
N LYS A 146 -1.45 3.60 9.44
CA LYS A 146 -2.00 3.13 8.17
C LYS A 146 -1.33 3.82 6.99
N ASN A 147 -0.88 3.03 6.02
CA ASN A 147 -0.49 3.54 4.70
C ASN A 147 -1.53 3.06 3.68
N ILE A 148 -2.14 3.98 2.94
CA ILE A 148 -3.21 3.70 1.98
C ILE A 148 -2.68 4.00 0.59
N ILE A 149 -2.76 3.02 -0.29
CA ILE A 149 -2.41 3.17 -1.70
C ILE A 149 -3.60 2.71 -2.51
N SER A 150 -3.95 3.48 -3.55
CA SER A 150 -5.08 3.17 -4.41
C SER A 150 -4.69 3.28 -5.88
N THR A 151 -5.22 2.37 -6.71
CA THR A 151 -5.11 2.44 -8.17
C THR A 151 -6.50 2.44 -8.79
N PRO A 152 -6.76 3.23 -9.85
CA PRO A 152 -7.99 3.10 -10.62
C PRO A 152 -8.03 1.73 -11.31
N VAL A 153 -9.24 1.16 -11.42
CA VAL A 153 -9.50 -0.13 -12.08
C VAL A 153 -10.83 -0.06 -12.81
N SER A 154 -10.95 -0.80 -13.91
CA SER A 154 -12.23 -1.03 -14.56
C SER A 154 -12.97 -2.15 -13.83
N ILE A 155 -14.27 -1.97 -13.59
CA ILE A 155 -15.12 -2.97 -12.93
C ILE A 155 -16.11 -3.48 -13.96
N TYR A 156 -16.14 -4.79 -14.18
CA TYR A 156 -17.13 -5.43 -15.03
C TYR A 156 -18.27 -6.02 -14.18
N PHE A 157 -19.50 -5.74 -14.60
CA PHE A 157 -20.72 -6.26 -14.01
C PHE A 157 -21.36 -7.30 -14.95
N PRO A 158 -21.14 -8.61 -14.74
CA PRO A 158 -21.61 -9.66 -15.66
C PRO A 158 -23.13 -9.75 -15.83
N GLU A 159 -23.90 -9.41 -14.79
CA GLU A 159 -25.38 -9.48 -14.81
C GLU A 159 -25.99 -8.44 -15.76
N THR A 160 -25.41 -7.25 -15.83
CA THR A 160 -25.88 -6.15 -16.68
C THR A 160 -25.07 -5.99 -17.96
N ASP A 161 -23.98 -6.74 -18.11
CA ASP A 161 -22.99 -6.63 -19.19
C ASP A 161 -22.47 -5.18 -19.35
N THR A 162 -22.24 -4.50 -18.23
CA THR A 162 -21.76 -3.12 -18.20
C THR A 162 -20.43 -2.98 -17.49
N PHE A 163 -19.73 -1.89 -17.82
CA PHE A 163 -18.50 -1.49 -17.17
C PHE A 163 -18.73 -0.30 -16.25
N GLY A 164 -17.97 -0.28 -15.16
CA GLY A 164 -17.89 0.80 -14.21
C GLY A 164 -16.44 1.16 -13.93
N ILE A 165 -16.28 2.23 -13.17
CA ILE A 165 -14.99 2.71 -12.73
C ILE A 165 -14.92 2.50 -11.23
N GLY A 166 -13.81 1.91 -10.77
CA GLY A 166 -13.54 1.77 -9.36
C GLY A 166 -12.12 2.17 -9.01
N LYS A 167 -11.81 2.03 -7.73
CA LYS A 167 -10.45 2.07 -7.23
C LYS A 167 -10.20 0.84 -6.35
N LEU A 168 -9.08 0.19 -6.60
CA LEU A 168 -8.57 -0.87 -5.75
C LEU A 168 -7.68 -0.22 -4.69
N ILE A 169 -7.99 -0.46 -3.42
CA ILE A 169 -7.36 0.16 -2.26
C ILE A 169 -6.63 -0.92 -1.48
N ILE A 170 -5.36 -0.69 -1.18
CA ILE A 170 -4.59 -1.48 -0.22
C ILE A 170 -4.25 -0.59 0.97
N THR A 171 -4.71 -1.00 2.15
CA THR A 171 -4.33 -0.40 3.42
C THR A 171 -3.30 -1.31 4.09
N THR A 172 -2.06 -0.84 4.22
CA THR A 172 -1.00 -1.56 4.94
C THR A 172 -0.91 -1.03 6.37
N TYR A 173 -0.90 -1.96 7.33
CA TYR A 173 -0.70 -1.64 8.74
C TYR A 173 0.78 -1.81 9.09
N THR A 174 1.40 -0.74 9.58
CA THR A 174 2.77 -0.78 10.09
C THR A 174 2.75 -0.83 11.61
N ARG A 175 3.61 -1.66 12.19
CA ARG A 175 3.82 -1.73 13.63
C ARG A 175 4.85 -0.69 14.05
#